data_AF-A0A528MU84-F1
#
_entry.id   AF-A0A528MU84-F1
#
_cell.length_a   1.000
_cell.length_b   1.000
_cell.length_c   1.000
_cell.angle_alpha   90.00
_cell.angle_beta   90.00
_cell.angle_gamma   90.00
#
_symmetry.space_group_name_H-M   'P 1'
#
loop_
_entity.id
_entity.type
_entity.pdbx_description
1 polymer ?
#
loop_
_entity_poly.entity_id
_entity_poly.type
_entity_poly.pdbx_seq_one_letter_code
_entity_poly.pdbx_strand_id
1 'polypeptide(L)'
;MVVSAATNCAVENDGVLRWLAERRRARNTLIVERLRKGIRDGELKPDTDPEVLGDYYTTVLFGLSVQARDGVPKERLHALITVAMRSLEARPSGKP
;
A
#
# COMPACT_ATOMS: atom_id res chain seq x y z
N MET A 1 -1.09 -14.18 -7.05
CA MET A 1 -0.94 -12.70 -6.90
C MET A 1 -2.33 -12.07 -6.97
N VAL A 2 -2.80 -11.37 -5.94
CA VAL A 2 -4.22 -10.97 -5.72
C VAL A 2 -4.70 -9.77 -6.56
N VAL A 3 -3.79 -9.12 -7.29
CA VAL A 3 -4.05 -7.82 -7.94
C VAL A 3 -4.39 -7.95 -9.43
N SER A 4 -4.05 -9.07 -10.07
CA SER A 4 -4.21 -9.26 -11.52
C SER A 4 -5.29 -10.29 -11.86
N ALA A 5 -6.54 -10.02 -11.50
CA ALA A 5 -7.69 -10.71 -12.10
C ALA A 5 -8.14 -9.90 -13.32
N ALA A 6 -7.30 -9.82 -14.34
CA ALA A 6 -7.51 -8.88 -15.45
C ALA A 6 -8.60 -9.31 -16.46
N THR A 7 -9.20 -10.51 -16.38
CA THR A 7 -10.12 -10.95 -17.47
C THR A 7 -11.14 -12.05 -17.17
N ASN A 8 -11.30 -12.55 -15.93
CA ASN A 8 -12.32 -13.59 -15.65
C ASN A 8 -13.69 -12.97 -15.35
N CYS A 9 -14.31 -12.35 -16.36
CA CYS A 9 -15.73 -11.96 -16.39
C CYS A 9 -16.61 -13.17 -16.73
N ALA A 10 -16.46 -14.26 -15.99
CA ALA A 10 -17.39 -15.37 -16.00
C ALA A 10 -18.15 -15.34 -14.66
N VAL A 11 -19.47 -15.50 -14.69
CA VAL A 11 -20.36 -15.38 -13.50
C VAL A 11 -19.92 -16.33 -12.39
N GLU A 12 -19.23 -17.42 -12.74
CA GLU A 12 -18.64 -18.40 -11.83
C GLU A 12 -17.50 -17.85 -10.96
N ASN A 13 -16.97 -16.65 -11.26
CA ASN A 13 -15.79 -16.09 -10.60
C ASN A 13 -16.12 -15.00 -9.55
N ASP A 14 -17.39 -14.70 -9.32
CA ASP A 14 -17.84 -13.67 -8.35
C ASP A 14 -17.35 -13.95 -6.92
N GLY A 15 -17.33 -15.22 -6.52
CA GLY A 15 -16.80 -15.63 -5.22
C GLY A 15 -15.30 -15.33 -5.07
N VAL A 16 -14.53 -15.56 -6.14
CA VAL A 16 -13.09 -15.27 -6.17
C VAL A 16 -12.85 -13.76 -6.16
N LEU A 17 -13.63 -12.99 -6.91
CA LEU A 17 -13.53 -11.52 -6.92
C LEU A 17 -13.81 -10.92 -5.54
N ARG A 18 -14.84 -11.41 -4.84
CA ARG A 18 -15.17 -10.99 -3.47
C ARG A 18 -14.06 -11.34 -2.49
N TRP A 19 -13.55 -12.58 -2.53
CA TRP A 19 -12.45 -13.03 -1.69
C TRP A 19 -11.16 -12.22 -1.91
N LEU A 20 -10.84 -11.90 -3.17
CA LEU A 20 -9.70 -11.04 -3.51
C LEU A 20 -9.90 -9.61 -2.99
N ALA A 21 -11.12 -9.07 -3.06
CA ALA A 21 -11.45 -7.76 -2.53
C ALA A 21 -11.34 -7.70 -1.01
N GLU A 22 -11.82 -8.73 -0.30
CA GLU A 22 -11.68 -8.87 1.16
C GLU A 22 -10.21 -8.91 1.57
N ARG A 23 -9.36 -9.67 0.87
CA ARG A 23 -7.90 -9.67 1.14
C ARG A 23 -7.24 -8.33 0.88
N ARG A 24 -7.67 -7.59 -0.15
CA ARG A 24 -7.17 -6.22 -0.40
C ARG A 24 -7.56 -5.29 0.76
N ARG A 25 -8.81 -5.36 1.24
CA ARG A 25 -9.27 -4.58 2.39
C ARG A 25 -8.53 -4.95 3.68
N ALA A 26 -8.41 -6.24 3.98
CA ALA A 26 -7.69 -6.72 5.16
C ALA A 26 -6.22 -6.26 5.17
N ARG A 27 -5.56 -6.26 4.01
CA ARG A 27 -4.20 -5.71 3.88
C ARG A 27 -4.14 -4.21 4.18
N ASN A 28 -5.11 -3.42 3.69
CA ASN A 28 -5.17 -1.99 4.00
C ASN A 28 -5.35 -1.77 5.51
N THR A 29 -6.26 -2.52 6.15
CA THR A 29 -6.48 -2.45 7.60
C THR A 29 -5.18 -2.62 8.38
N LEU A 30 -4.38 -3.65 8.05
CA LEU A 30 -3.09 -3.89 8.73
C LEU A 30 -2.09 -2.74 8.54
N ILE A 31 -2.05 -2.13 7.35
CA ILE A 31 -1.20 -0.97 7.07
C ILE A 31 -1.64 0.22 7.92
N VAL A 32 -2.93 0.55 7.92
CA VAL A 32 -3.50 1.66 8.70
C VAL A 32 -3.25 1.46 10.20
N GLU A 33 -3.44 0.25 10.72
CA GLU A 33 -3.15 -0.07 12.13
C GLU A 33 -1.68 0.18 12.49
N ARG A 34 -0.74 -0.21 11.61
CA ARG A 34 0.68 0.05 11.82
C ARG A 34 1.01 1.54 11.78
N LEU A 35 0.38 2.30 10.89
CA LEU A 35 0.56 3.75 10.80
C LEU A 35 0.02 4.44 12.05
N ARG A 36 -1.18 4.07 12.52
CA ARG A 36 -1.72 4.54 13.80
C ARG A 36 -0.79 4.24 14.98
N LYS A 37 -0.15 3.07 15.00
CA LYS A 37 0.87 2.74 16.00
C LYS A 37 2.09 3.67 15.88
N GLY A 38 2.58 3.92 14.66
CA GLY A 38 3.70 4.83 14.43
C GLY A 38 3.41 6.26 14.89
N ILE A 39 2.18 6.75 14.73
CA ILE A 39 1.75 8.04 15.27
C ILE A 39 1.81 8.03 16.81
N ARG A 40 1.25 7.00 17.46
CA ARG A 40 1.27 6.87 18.93
C ARG A 40 2.68 6.77 19.50
N ASP A 41 3.59 6.12 18.79
CA ASP A 41 4.97 5.92 19.20
C ASP A 41 5.87 7.13 18.87
N GLY A 42 5.35 8.16 18.21
CA GLY A 42 6.11 9.33 17.78
C GLY A 42 7.04 9.10 16.59
N GLU A 43 6.87 7.99 15.86
CA GLU A 43 7.61 7.69 14.63
C GLU A 43 7.10 8.54 13.44
N LEU A 44 5.83 8.95 13.48
CA LEU A 44 5.15 9.75 12.45
C LEU A 44 4.65 11.07 13.03
N LYS A 45 4.41 12.07 12.18
CA LYS A 45 3.80 13.33 12.63
C LYS A 45 2.41 13.08 13.23
N PRO A 46 2.04 13.83 14.29
CA PRO A 46 0.70 13.76 14.87
C PRO A 46 -0.45 14.13 13.92
N ASP A 47 -0.18 14.97 12.91
CA ASP A 47 -1.16 15.41 11.90
C ASP A 47 -1.25 14.47 10.68
N THR A 48 -0.53 13.35 10.71
CA THR A 48 -0.63 12.32 9.66
C THR A 48 -2.03 11.71 9.69
N ASP A 49 -2.71 11.70 8.54
CA ASP A 49 -3.93 10.91 8.31
C ASP A 49 -3.53 9.46 7.96
N PRO A 50 -3.70 8.49 8.88
CA PRO A 50 -3.24 7.12 8.67
C PRO A 50 -4.10 6.37 7.64
N GLU A 51 -5.35 6.77 7.42
CA GLU A 51 -6.23 6.19 6.41
C GLU A 51 -5.75 6.58 5.01
N VAL A 52 -5.54 7.87 4.76
CA VAL A 52 -5.05 8.38 3.46
C VAL A 52 -3.65 7.84 3.16
N LEU A 53 -2.76 7.83 4.16
CA LEU A 53 -1.41 7.28 3.97
C LEU A 53 -1.44 5.75 3.78
N GLY A 54 -2.38 5.05 4.42
CA GLY A 54 -2.62 3.63 4.20
C GLY A 54 -3.09 3.32 2.79
N ASP A 55 -4.04 4.09 2.27
CA ASP A 55 -4.54 3.97 0.90
C ASP A 55 -3.43 4.23 -0.13
N TYR A 56 -2.58 5.24 0.13
CA TYR A 56 -1.39 5.51 -0.68
C TYR A 56 -0.46 4.29 -0.76
N TYR A 57 -0.04 3.74 0.39
CA TYR A 57 0.89 2.59 0.40
C TYR A 57 0.27 1.31 -0.16
N THR A 58 -1.02 1.10 0.08
CA THR A 58 -1.78 0.01 -0.52
C THR A 58 -1.78 0.13 -2.05
N THR A 59 -2.02 1.33 -2.58
CA THR A 59 -1.98 1.61 -4.03
C THR A 59 -0.58 1.38 -4.61
N VAL A 60 0.47 1.90 -3.96
CA VAL A 60 1.88 1.70 -4.36
C VAL A 60 2.22 0.21 -4.42
N LEU A 61 1.86 -0.55 -3.39
CA LEU A 61 2.10 -2.00 -3.33
C LEU A 61 1.40 -2.76 -4.47
N PHE A 62 0.20 -2.34 -4.84
CA PHE A 62 -0.56 -3.00 -5.91
C PHE A 62 0.07 -2.65 -7.26
N GLY A 63 0.38 -1.38 -7.48
CA GLY A 63 1.05 -0.89 -8.69
C GLY A 63 2.42 -1.55 -8.91
N LEU A 64 3.23 -1.68 -7.85
CA LEU A 64 4.50 -2.41 -7.89
C LEU A 64 4.32 -3.87 -8.33
N SER A 65 3.28 -4.54 -7.85
CA SER A 65 3.00 -5.92 -8.22
C SER A 65 2.66 -6.06 -9.71
N VAL A 66 1.91 -5.10 -10.26
CA VAL A 66 1.57 -5.06 -11.70
C VAL A 66 2.83 -4.76 -12.52
N GLN A 67 3.57 -3.71 -12.19
CA GLN A 67 4.79 -3.35 -12.92
C GLN A 67 5.85 -4.45 -12.91
N ALA A 68 6.05 -5.13 -11.78
CA ALA A 68 6.95 -6.28 -11.69
C ALA A 68 6.52 -7.43 -12.61
N ARG A 69 5.21 -7.69 -12.72
CA ARG A 69 4.65 -8.69 -13.63
C ARG A 69 4.89 -8.32 -15.10
N ASP A 70 4.77 -7.04 -15.42
CA ASP A 70 4.97 -6.52 -16.78
C ASP A 70 6.45 -6.41 -17.18
N GLY A 71 7.37 -6.84 -16.31
CA GLY A 71 8.80 -6.89 -16.61
C GLY A 71 9.54 -5.57 -16.42
N VAL A 72 8.97 -4.62 -15.67
CA VAL A 72 9.67 -3.38 -15.32
C VAL A 72 10.95 -3.72 -14.55
N PRO A 73 12.13 -3.15 -14.92
CA PRO A 73 13.39 -3.45 -14.29
C PRO A 73 13.39 -3.19 -12.78
N LYS A 74 14.07 -4.05 -12.03
CA LYS A 74 14.15 -3.99 -10.56
C LYS A 74 14.62 -2.62 -10.06
N GLU A 75 15.57 -2.02 -10.75
CA GLU A 75 16.16 -0.71 -10.41
C GLU A 75 15.10 0.39 -10.47
N ARG A 76 14.20 0.32 -11.46
CA ARG A 76 13.08 1.25 -11.63
C ARG A 76 12.04 1.08 -10.52
N LEU A 77 11.72 -0.17 -10.16
CA LEU A 77 10.81 -0.48 -9.05
C LEU A 77 11.37 0.00 -7.71
N HIS A 78 12.67 -0.19 -7.47
CA HIS A 78 13.36 0.30 -6.28
C HIS A 78 13.35 1.83 -6.22
N ALA A 79 13.60 2.51 -7.34
CA ALA A 79 13.54 3.97 -7.41
C ALA A 79 12.13 4.50 -7.06
N LEU A 80 11.07 3.80 -7.49
CA LEU A 80 9.69 4.14 -7.10
C LEU A 80 9.49 4.01 -5.59
N ILE A 81 10.00 2.93 -4.98
CA ILE A 81 9.94 2.75 -3.52
C ILE A 81 10.67 3.90 -2.81
N THR A 82 11.85 4.32 -3.28
CA THR A 82 12.56 5.47 -2.70
C THR A 82 11.71 6.73 -2.69
N VAL A 83 10.97 7.01 -3.76
CA VAL A 83 10.03 8.14 -3.79
C VAL A 83 8.89 7.94 -2.80
N ALA A 84 8.32 6.74 -2.74
CA ALA A 84 7.24 6.41 -1.81
C ALA A 84 7.66 6.47 -0.34
N MET A 85 8.92 6.22 0.00
CA MET A 85 9.38 6.35 1.40
C MET A 85 9.41 7.80 1.88
N ARG A 86 9.53 8.78 0.97
CA ARG A 86 9.53 10.20 1.34
C ARG A 86 8.21 10.68 1.92
N SER A 87 7.09 9.99 1.64
CA SER A 87 5.82 10.33 2.29
C SER A 87 5.76 9.95 3.77
N LEU A 88 6.66 9.07 4.26
CA LEU A 88 6.86 8.84 5.71
C LEU A 88 7.76 9.91 6.33
N GLU A 89 8.66 10.51 5.55
CA GLU A 89 9.65 11.50 6.01
C GLU A 89 9.09 12.91 6.19
N ALA A 90 7.76 13.09 6.12
CA ALA A 90 7.11 14.24 6.70
C ALA A 90 7.27 14.15 8.23
N ARG A 91 8.47 14.39 8.77
CA ARG A 91 8.82 14.44 10.19
C ARG A 91 8.76 15.90 10.67
N PRO A 92 8.35 16.24 11.91
CA PRO A 92 8.78 17.50 12.48
C PRO A 92 10.27 17.37 12.81
N SER A 93 11.08 18.32 12.35
CA SER A 93 12.41 18.52 12.93
C SER A 93 12.24 18.92 14.40
N GLY A 94 12.42 17.99 15.33
CA GLY A 94 12.29 18.29 16.75
C GLY A 94 12.75 17.15 17.64
N LYS A 95 14.04 17.14 17.94
CA LYS A 95 14.61 16.47 19.10
C LYS A 95 14.22 17.27 20.35
N PRO A 96 13.95 16.64 21.51
CA PRO A 96 14.52 17.10 22.76
C PRO A 96 16.01 16.73 22.84
#